data_AF-A0A2N5YLX7-F1
#
_entry.id   AF-A0A2N5YLX7-F1
#
_cell.length_a   1.000
_cell.length_b   1.000
_cell.length_c   1.000
_cell.angle_alpha   90.00
_cell.angle_beta   90.00
_cell.angle_gamma   90.00
#
_symmetry.space_group_name_H-M   'P 1'
#
loop_
_entity.id
_entity.type
_entity.pdbx_description
1 polymer ?
#
loop_
_entity_poly.entity_id
_entity_poly.type
_entity_poly.pdbx_seq_one_letter_code
_entity_poly.pdbx_strand_id
1 'polypeptide(L)'
;MANNSRARYFVITISLVAFLLIIFFLLIKKSDKEKLIAVWKDKGASESFDIQYPYPNTMFPPDIAAPTFMWVDTTESVNSWFVLFKIKGEGYISSSYTSVAEWRPAREIWEQVKLQSKGAEAEFHVLGYNLLEPDKLISSGTVSFTISKDSVSAPIFYRDVILPVLNARNNLDSIKWRICDISSYEMAHVALENLPVCGNCHSFSMDGSTFGMDVDASMDKGAYTILDNDEEVVITNDKIVTWTSISKDPCLGLLSKVSPNGRYAITTIDDNSVLVNHDDPMYSQFFFPIRGEVAVYDRVLDTMYRLPGASDPEWCQSNPNWSP
;
A
#
# COMPACT_ATOMS: atom_id res chain seq x y z
N MET A 1 13.28 -54.84 -37.30
CA MET A 1 13.78 -54.17 -36.07
C MET A 1 14.80 -53.05 -36.30
N ALA A 2 15.23 -52.74 -37.54
CA ALA A 2 16.27 -51.74 -37.80
C ALA A 2 15.81 -50.25 -37.88
N ASN A 3 14.50 -49.97 -37.90
CA ASN A 3 13.97 -48.61 -38.11
C ASN A 3 13.82 -47.80 -36.81
N ASN A 4 13.81 -48.44 -35.65
CA ASN A 4 13.61 -47.77 -34.36
C ASN A 4 14.90 -47.11 -33.81
N SER A 5 16.08 -47.56 -34.24
CA SER A 5 17.35 -46.99 -33.77
C SER A 5 17.62 -45.64 -34.42
N ARG A 6 17.44 -45.49 -35.75
CA ARG A 6 17.65 -44.22 -36.47
C ARG A 6 16.69 -43.12 -36.01
N ALA A 7 15.43 -43.44 -35.76
CA ALA A 7 14.46 -42.49 -35.20
C ALA A 7 14.85 -42.04 -33.79
N ARG A 8 15.32 -42.95 -32.93
CA ARG A 8 15.84 -42.62 -31.58
C ARG A 8 17.08 -41.75 -31.64
N TYR A 9 18.04 -42.06 -32.51
CA TYR A 9 19.23 -41.22 -32.69
C TYR A 9 18.86 -39.83 -33.18
N PHE A 10 17.95 -39.70 -34.16
CA PHE A 10 17.51 -38.41 -34.69
C PHE A 10 16.83 -37.52 -33.63
N VAL A 11 15.97 -38.10 -32.79
CA VAL A 11 15.31 -37.37 -31.68
C VAL A 11 16.34 -36.93 -30.63
N ILE A 12 17.29 -37.80 -30.26
CA ILE A 12 18.37 -37.46 -29.30
C ILE A 12 19.23 -36.31 -29.85
N THR A 13 19.59 -36.32 -31.13
CA THR A 13 20.41 -35.26 -31.74
C THR A 13 19.68 -33.92 -31.75
N ILE A 14 18.38 -33.89 -32.08
CA ILE A 14 17.58 -32.66 -32.04
C ILE A 14 17.48 -32.12 -30.61
N SER A 15 17.21 -32.98 -29.63
CA SER A 15 17.16 -32.57 -28.21
C SER A 15 18.51 -32.02 -27.72
N LEU A 16 19.62 -32.61 -28.15
CA LEU A 16 20.97 -32.15 -27.78
C LEU A 16 21.33 -30.81 -28.42
N VAL A 17 20.96 -30.60 -29.69
CA VAL A 17 21.14 -29.32 -30.39
C VAL A 17 20.27 -28.23 -29.77
N ALA A 18 19.00 -28.51 -29.45
CA ALA A 18 18.13 -27.57 -28.75
C ALA A 18 18.68 -27.20 -27.37
N PHE A 19 19.18 -28.18 -26.61
CA PHE A 19 19.81 -27.96 -25.31
C PHE A 19 21.08 -27.11 -25.42
N LEU A 20 21.95 -27.38 -26.40
CA LEU A 20 23.15 -26.59 -26.66
C LEU A 20 22.83 -25.15 -27.10
N LEU A 21 21.79 -24.97 -27.91
CA LEU A 21 21.30 -23.64 -28.29
C LEU A 21 20.77 -22.88 -27.07
N ILE A 22 20.00 -23.53 -26.19
CA ILE A 22 19.52 -22.92 -24.94
C ILE A 22 20.72 -22.51 -24.06
N ILE A 23 21.70 -23.37 -23.88
CA ILE A 23 22.92 -23.05 -23.12
C ILE A 23 23.67 -21.87 -23.76
N PHE A 24 23.82 -21.87 -25.09
CA PHE A 24 24.49 -20.80 -25.82
C PHE A 24 23.77 -19.45 -25.66
N PHE A 25 22.44 -19.42 -25.79
CA PHE A 25 21.64 -18.22 -25.52
C PHE A 25 21.73 -17.75 -24.07
N LEU A 26 21.76 -18.67 -23.09
CA LEU A 26 21.96 -18.33 -21.68
C LEU A 26 23.35 -17.73 -21.42
N LEU A 27 24.39 -18.28 -22.05
CA LEU A 27 25.77 -17.76 -21.96
C LEU A 27 25.92 -16.37 -22.58
N ILE A 28 25.30 -16.14 -23.75
CA ILE A 28 25.28 -14.81 -24.39
C ILE A 28 24.60 -13.79 -23.47
N LYS A 29 23.38 -14.08 -22.99
CA LYS A 29 22.66 -13.19 -22.07
C LYS A 29 23.45 -12.87 -20.80
N LYS A 30 24.21 -13.85 -20.26
CA LYS A 30 25.08 -13.64 -19.10
C LYS A 30 26.23 -12.69 -19.42
N SER A 31 26.90 -12.89 -20.55
CA SER A 31 27.99 -12.01 -21.03
C SER A 31 27.52 -10.58 -21.22
N ASP A 32 26.33 -10.36 -21.78
CA ASP A 32 25.80 -9.02 -22.05
C ASP A 32 25.44 -8.27 -20.75
N LYS A 33 24.91 -8.99 -19.75
CA LYS A 33 24.70 -8.45 -18.40
C LYS A 33 25.99 -7.96 -17.75
N GLU A 34 27.06 -8.76 -17.78
CA GLU A 34 28.33 -8.41 -17.15
C GLU A 34 28.97 -7.18 -17.81
N LYS A 35 28.88 -7.07 -19.14
CA LYS A 35 29.31 -5.89 -19.90
C LYS A 35 28.51 -4.63 -19.52
N LEU A 36 27.19 -4.72 -19.51
CA LEU A 36 26.32 -3.57 -19.16
C LEU A 36 26.58 -3.07 -17.75
N ILE A 37 26.76 -3.98 -16.78
CA ILE A 37 27.12 -3.63 -15.41
C ILE A 37 28.49 -2.93 -15.36
N ALA A 38 29.47 -3.39 -16.14
CA ALA A 38 30.79 -2.77 -16.20
C ALA A 38 30.73 -1.35 -16.79
N VAL A 39 29.97 -1.14 -17.88
CA VAL A 39 29.76 0.18 -18.49
C VAL A 39 29.04 1.12 -17.52
N TRP A 40 28.04 0.63 -16.79
CA TRP A 40 27.30 1.44 -15.81
C TRP A 40 28.18 1.96 -14.66
N LYS A 41 29.06 1.11 -14.11
CA LYS A 41 29.96 1.49 -13.01
C LYS A 41 30.83 2.71 -13.33
N ASP A 42 31.10 2.97 -14.60
CA ASP A 42 31.90 4.10 -15.07
C ASP A 42 31.09 5.40 -15.23
N LYS A 43 29.82 5.31 -15.68
CA LYS A 43 28.97 6.46 -16.00
C LYS A 43 28.22 7.07 -14.81
N GLY A 44 27.72 6.25 -13.88
CA GLY A 44 26.85 6.73 -12.80
C GLY A 44 25.46 7.21 -13.27
N ALA A 45 24.72 7.85 -12.36
CA ALA A 45 23.33 8.29 -12.57
C ALA A 45 23.23 9.49 -13.54
N SER A 46 22.15 9.54 -14.32
CA SER A 46 21.88 10.60 -15.31
C SER A 46 20.93 11.66 -14.75
N GLU A 47 21.14 12.93 -15.10
CA GLU A 47 20.27 14.05 -14.66
C GLU A 47 18.85 13.96 -15.25
N SER A 48 18.69 13.40 -16.45
CA SER A 48 17.42 13.21 -17.16
C SER A 48 16.62 11.97 -16.71
N PHE A 49 17.02 11.35 -15.60
CA PHE A 49 16.46 10.10 -15.09
C PHE A 49 16.01 10.27 -13.63
N ASP A 50 14.77 9.90 -13.31
CA ASP A 50 14.23 9.97 -11.95
C ASP A 50 13.41 8.74 -11.59
N ILE A 51 13.73 8.09 -10.47
CA ILE A 51 12.96 6.94 -9.96
C ILE A 51 11.80 7.48 -9.12
N GLN A 52 10.58 7.35 -9.64
CA GLN A 52 9.35 7.83 -8.99
C GLN A 52 8.93 6.94 -7.82
N TYR A 53 9.22 5.63 -7.91
CA TYR A 53 8.95 4.69 -6.83
C TYR A 53 9.90 3.48 -6.89
N PRO A 54 10.43 3.01 -5.74
CA PRO A 54 10.28 3.59 -4.40
C PRO A 54 11.00 4.94 -4.28
N TYR A 55 10.61 5.73 -3.29
CA TYR A 55 11.36 6.93 -2.91
C TYR A 55 12.69 6.55 -2.24
N PRO A 56 13.72 7.41 -2.29
CA PRO A 56 14.97 7.18 -1.58
C PRO A 56 14.75 6.86 -0.10
N ASN A 57 15.41 5.80 0.38
CA ASN A 57 15.31 5.30 1.76
C ASN A 57 13.93 4.73 2.15
N THR A 58 13.10 4.38 1.16
CA THR A 58 11.88 3.60 1.41
C THR A 58 12.21 2.34 2.21
N MET A 59 11.35 2.01 3.17
CA MET A 59 11.42 0.79 3.95
C MET A 59 10.19 -0.05 3.65
N PHE A 60 10.40 -1.27 3.14
CA PHE A 60 9.32 -2.21 2.85
C PHE A 60 9.16 -3.20 4.00
N PRO A 61 7.93 -3.57 4.38
CA PRO A 61 7.70 -4.69 5.29
C PRO A 61 8.17 -6.03 4.69
N PRO A 62 8.60 -7.01 5.51
CA PRO A 62 9.04 -8.32 5.03
C PRO A 62 7.91 -9.18 4.43
N ASP A 63 6.67 -8.89 4.78
CA ASP A 63 5.45 -9.56 4.32
C ASP A 63 4.84 -8.92 3.06
N ILE A 64 5.29 -7.74 2.63
CA ILE A 64 4.71 -7.08 1.45
C ILE A 64 4.97 -7.88 0.16
N ALA A 65 3.95 -7.95 -0.70
CA ALA A 65 4.07 -8.40 -2.07
C ALA A 65 5.02 -7.50 -2.87
N ALA A 66 5.54 -8.01 -3.99
CA ALA A 66 6.46 -7.25 -4.83
C ALA A 66 5.81 -5.93 -5.27
N PRO A 67 6.41 -4.77 -4.94
CA PRO A 67 5.95 -3.49 -5.43
C PRO A 67 6.26 -3.32 -6.92
N THR A 68 5.56 -2.39 -7.57
CA THR A 68 5.94 -1.94 -8.91
C THR A 68 6.92 -0.79 -8.80
N PHE A 69 8.16 -1.00 -9.27
CA PHE A 69 9.17 0.05 -9.38
C PHE A 69 8.85 0.90 -10.62
N MET A 70 8.91 2.23 -10.49
CA MET A 70 8.51 3.18 -11.54
C MET A 70 9.57 4.27 -11.68
N TRP A 71 9.80 4.73 -12.90
CA TRP A 71 10.75 5.80 -13.18
C TRP A 71 10.29 6.63 -14.38
N VAL A 72 10.92 7.79 -14.53
CA VAL A 72 10.82 8.65 -15.70
C VAL A 72 12.21 8.77 -16.28
N ASP A 73 12.32 8.55 -17.58
CA ASP A 73 13.57 8.72 -18.33
C ASP A 73 13.27 9.60 -19.54
N THR A 74 13.77 10.82 -19.52
CA THR A 74 13.57 11.80 -20.60
C THR A 74 14.73 11.83 -21.58
N THR A 75 15.68 10.91 -21.44
CA THR A 75 16.88 10.85 -22.28
C THR A 75 16.51 10.44 -23.71
N GLU A 76 16.94 11.24 -24.68
CA GLU A 76 16.67 10.96 -26.09
C GLU A 76 17.18 9.57 -26.51
N SER A 77 16.42 8.92 -27.39
CA SER A 77 16.74 7.59 -27.96
C SER A 77 16.70 6.39 -27.00
N VAL A 78 16.38 6.57 -25.72
CA VAL A 78 16.09 5.45 -24.82
C VAL A 78 14.71 4.89 -25.12
N ASN A 79 14.63 3.56 -25.31
CA ASN A 79 13.36 2.87 -25.57
C ASN A 79 13.25 1.53 -24.84
N SER A 80 14.24 1.16 -24.04
CA SER A 80 14.23 -0.05 -23.21
C SER A 80 15.18 0.11 -22.03
N TRP A 81 14.92 -0.67 -20.99
CA TRP A 81 15.66 -0.63 -19.75
C TRP A 81 16.06 -2.02 -19.28
N PHE A 82 17.25 -2.10 -18.70
CA PHE A 82 17.75 -3.25 -17.96
C PHE A 82 17.77 -2.89 -16.48
N VAL A 83 17.05 -3.66 -15.67
CA VAL A 83 16.88 -3.42 -14.25
C VAL A 83 17.64 -4.45 -13.43
N LEU A 84 18.16 -4.03 -12.28
CA LEU A 84 19.06 -4.82 -11.44
C LEU A 84 18.72 -4.62 -9.96
N PHE A 85 18.74 -5.70 -9.19
CA PHE A 85 18.84 -5.62 -7.73
C PHE A 85 20.25 -5.95 -7.28
N LYS A 86 20.75 -5.15 -6.36
CA LYS A 86 22.00 -5.37 -5.66
C LYS A 86 21.77 -5.29 -4.15
N ILE A 87 22.30 -6.24 -3.42
CA ILE A 87 22.32 -6.20 -1.95
C ILE A 87 23.72 -5.81 -1.51
N LYS A 88 23.81 -4.85 -0.59
CA LYS A 88 25.08 -4.44 0.00
C LYS A 88 25.73 -5.63 0.72
N GLY A 89 26.90 -6.05 0.24
CA GLY A 89 27.64 -7.20 0.77
C GLY A 89 27.42 -8.53 0.03
N GLU A 90 26.31 -8.73 -0.67
CA GLU A 90 26.07 -9.96 -1.47
C GLU A 90 26.27 -9.74 -2.99
N GLY A 91 26.15 -8.49 -3.47
CA GLY A 91 26.31 -8.16 -4.88
C GLY A 91 24.98 -8.18 -5.66
N TYR A 92 25.04 -8.41 -6.97
CA TYR A 92 23.84 -8.44 -7.81
C TYR A 92 23.11 -9.77 -7.70
N ILE A 93 21.83 -9.72 -7.37
CA ILE A 93 21.04 -10.92 -7.05
C ILE A 93 20.00 -11.23 -8.12
N SER A 94 19.52 -10.21 -8.85
CA SER A 94 18.55 -10.40 -9.92
C SER A 94 18.68 -9.30 -10.98
N SER A 95 18.13 -9.59 -12.16
CA SER A 95 18.10 -8.67 -13.29
C SER A 95 16.99 -9.01 -14.27
N SER A 96 16.39 -8.00 -14.90
CA SER A 96 15.38 -8.17 -15.95
C SER A 96 15.50 -7.10 -17.02
N TYR A 97 14.90 -7.34 -18.17
CA TYR A 97 14.69 -6.32 -19.21
C TYR A 97 13.22 -5.90 -19.23
N THR A 98 12.96 -4.65 -19.60
CA THR A 98 11.61 -4.10 -19.81
C THR A 98 11.65 -3.02 -20.89
N SER A 99 10.54 -2.86 -21.62
CA SER A 99 10.35 -1.80 -22.62
C SER A 99 9.37 -0.73 -22.16
N VAL A 100 8.94 -0.78 -20.90
CA VAL A 100 8.10 0.24 -20.26
C VAL A 100 8.83 0.75 -19.02
N ALA A 101 8.55 2.01 -18.63
CA ALA A 101 9.22 2.69 -17.52
C ALA A 101 8.71 2.25 -16.13
N GLU A 102 8.34 0.98 -16.02
CA GLU A 102 7.93 0.32 -14.80
C GLU A 102 8.36 -1.14 -14.82
N TRP A 103 8.54 -1.70 -13.63
CA TRP A 103 8.82 -3.11 -13.47
C TRP A 103 8.36 -3.62 -12.10
N ARG A 104 7.52 -4.66 -12.11
CA ARG A 104 7.19 -5.43 -10.93
C ARG A 104 8.02 -6.71 -10.92
N PRO A 105 8.90 -6.93 -9.92
CA PRO A 105 9.64 -8.18 -9.81
C PRO A 105 8.70 -9.39 -9.73
N ALA A 106 9.09 -10.49 -10.35
CA ALA A 106 8.43 -11.77 -10.12
C ALA A 106 8.49 -12.13 -8.63
N ARG A 107 7.50 -12.88 -8.13
CA ARG A 107 7.39 -13.25 -6.72
C ARG A 107 8.68 -13.87 -6.20
N GLU A 108 9.26 -14.79 -6.97
CA GLU A 108 10.46 -15.53 -6.60
C GLU A 108 11.67 -14.61 -6.44
N ILE A 109 11.79 -13.59 -7.30
CA ILE A 109 12.85 -12.58 -7.23
C ILE A 109 12.66 -11.72 -5.97
N TRP A 110 11.43 -11.29 -5.70
CA TRP A 110 11.15 -10.43 -4.56
C TRP A 110 11.38 -11.15 -3.22
N GLU A 111 10.96 -12.40 -3.11
CA GLU A 111 11.25 -13.21 -1.93
C GLU A 111 12.77 -13.41 -1.73
N GLN A 112 13.54 -13.56 -2.80
CA GLN A 112 15.00 -13.60 -2.72
C GLN A 112 15.60 -12.27 -2.21
N VAL A 113 15.13 -11.13 -2.73
CA VAL A 113 15.55 -9.79 -2.26
C VAL A 113 15.28 -9.64 -0.76
N LYS A 114 14.08 -10.01 -0.31
CA LYS A 114 13.69 -9.96 1.11
C LYS A 114 14.56 -10.86 1.98
N LEU A 115 14.77 -12.10 1.56
CA LEU A 115 15.57 -13.09 2.28
C LEU A 115 17.05 -12.73 2.38
N GLN A 116 17.63 -12.18 1.31
CA GLN A 116 19.06 -11.86 1.22
C GLN A 116 19.41 -10.51 1.82
N SER A 117 18.50 -9.52 1.74
CA SER A 117 18.71 -8.21 2.36
C SER A 117 19.03 -8.34 3.85
N LYS A 118 18.26 -9.13 4.62
CA LYS A 118 18.45 -9.28 6.09
C LYS A 118 18.54 -7.94 6.83
N GLY A 119 17.84 -6.93 6.34
CA GLY A 119 17.88 -5.55 6.86
C GLY A 119 19.06 -4.71 6.36
N ALA A 120 19.94 -5.26 5.52
CA ALA A 120 20.93 -4.51 4.78
C ALA A 120 20.28 -3.71 3.64
N GLU A 121 20.93 -2.61 3.29
CA GLU A 121 20.57 -1.75 2.17
C GLU A 121 20.55 -2.54 0.85
N ALA A 122 19.43 -2.44 0.15
CA ALA A 122 19.24 -2.93 -1.19
C ALA A 122 19.23 -1.75 -2.16
N GLU A 123 19.84 -1.93 -3.32
CA GLU A 123 19.89 -0.95 -4.40
C GLU A 123 19.11 -1.51 -5.59
N PHE A 124 18.21 -0.69 -6.13
CA PHE A 124 17.58 -0.92 -7.42
C PHE A 124 18.23 -0.01 -8.45
N HIS A 125 18.75 -0.59 -9.52
CA HIS A 125 19.35 0.14 -10.63
C HIS A 125 18.54 -0.04 -11.90
N VAL A 126 18.47 1.03 -12.68
CA VAL A 126 17.82 1.03 -13.99
C VAL A 126 18.80 1.58 -15.01
N LEU A 127 19.03 0.83 -16.08
CA LEU A 127 19.98 1.13 -17.14
C LEU A 127 19.21 1.30 -18.45
N GLY A 128 19.12 2.52 -18.98
CA GLY A 128 18.41 2.81 -20.23
C GLY A 128 19.31 2.67 -21.45
N TYR A 129 18.77 2.03 -22.50
CA TYR A 129 19.47 1.79 -23.75
C TYR A 129 18.50 1.89 -24.94
N ASN A 130 19.06 1.90 -26.14
CA ASN A 130 18.31 1.77 -27.38
C ASN A 130 18.39 0.31 -27.85
N LEU A 131 17.26 -0.34 -28.12
CA LEU A 131 17.21 -1.71 -28.65
C LEU A 131 18.06 -1.93 -29.91
N LEU A 132 18.30 -0.88 -30.70
CA LEU A 132 19.15 -0.93 -31.89
C LEU A 132 20.65 -0.84 -31.57
N GLU A 133 21.01 -0.35 -30.38
CA GLU A 133 22.37 -0.22 -29.87
C GLU A 133 22.45 -0.76 -28.42
N PRO A 134 22.15 -2.07 -28.18
CA PRO A 134 21.94 -2.60 -26.83
C PRO A 134 23.20 -2.60 -25.96
N ASP A 135 24.38 -2.56 -26.57
CA ASP A 135 25.67 -2.49 -25.86
C ASP A 135 26.02 -1.07 -25.37
N LYS A 136 25.22 -0.06 -25.76
CA LYS A 136 25.46 1.34 -25.42
C LYS A 136 24.51 1.78 -24.34
N LEU A 137 25.05 1.92 -23.13
CA LEU A 137 24.32 2.55 -22.02
C LEU A 137 24.12 4.04 -22.32
N ILE A 138 22.86 4.48 -22.35
CA ILE A 138 22.50 5.86 -22.67
C ILE A 138 22.22 6.62 -21.37
N SER A 139 21.34 6.09 -20.52
CA SER A 139 20.91 6.68 -19.25
C SER A 139 21.02 5.68 -18.10
N SER A 140 21.04 6.17 -16.86
CA SER A 140 20.84 5.29 -15.70
C SER A 140 20.29 6.01 -14.46
N GLY A 141 19.65 5.25 -13.59
CA GLY A 141 19.20 5.69 -12.26
C GLY A 141 19.44 4.62 -11.20
N THR A 142 19.45 5.05 -9.94
CA THR A 142 19.61 4.16 -8.79
C THR A 142 18.83 4.68 -7.60
N VAL A 143 18.19 3.78 -6.86
CA VAL A 143 17.54 4.09 -5.59
C VAL A 143 17.91 3.04 -4.54
N SER A 144 18.16 3.49 -3.32
CA SER A 144 18.36 2.63 -2.16
C SER A 144 17.08 2.48 -1.36
N PHE A 145 16.82 1.26 -0.89
CA PHE A 145 15.71 0.91 -0.01
C PHE A 145 16.14 -0.17 0.99
N THR A 146 15.30 -0.43 1.98
CA THR A 146 15.53 -1.48 2.97
C THR A 146 14.30 -2.37 3.15
N ILE A 147 14.52 -3.57 3.67
CA ILE A 147 13.45 -4.45 4.14
C ILE A 147 13.46 -4.41 5.66
N SER A 148 12.32 -4.04 6.27
CA SER A 148 12.15 -4.01 7.71
C SER A 148 12.26 -5.43 8.31
N LYS A 149 12.60 -5.50 9.59
CA LYS A 149 12.49 -6.73 10.38
C LYS A 149 11.07 -6.95 10.91
N ASP A 150 10.29 -5.88 11.00
CA ASP A 150 8.96 -5.87 11.57
C ASP A 150 7.93 -6.06 10.45
N SER A 151 7.14 -7.12 10.56
CA SER A 151 6.00 -7.40 9.68
C SER A 151 4.82 -6.50 10.05
N VAL A 152 3.98 -6.18 9.06
CA VAL A 152 2.69 -5.53 9.33
C VAL A 152 1.74 -6.50 10.02
N SER A 153 1.76 -7.79 9.65
CA SER A 153 1.05 -8.89 10.30
C SER A 153 -0.48 -8.74 10.36
N ALA A 154 -1.03 -7.78 9.63
CA ALA A 154 -2.46 -7.49 9.59
C ALA A 154 -2.86 -7.02 8.20
N PRO A 155 -4.10 -7.33 7.75
CA PRO A 155 -4.64 -6.76 6.54
C PRO A 155 -4.89 -5.26 6.70
N ILE A 156 -4.86 -4.54 5.58
CA ILE A 156 -5.22 -3.12 5.52
C ILE A 156 -6.68 -3.02 5.11
N PHE A 157 -7.49 -2.41 5.96
CA PHE A 157 -8.84 -1.98 5.64
C PHE A 157 -8.82 -0.48 5.32
N TYR A 158 -9.32 -0.08 4.16
CA TYR A 158 -9.29 1.31 3.71
C TYR A 158 -10.52 1.68 2.89
N ARG A 159 -10.80 2.98 2.82
CA ARG A 159 -11.89 3.55 2.04
C ARG A 159 -11.42 3.88 0.62
N ASP A 160 -12.05 3.28 -0.38
CA ASP A 160 -11.88 3.53 -1.82
C ASP A 160 -12.88 4.60 -2.25
N VAL A 161 -12.37 5.80 -2.58
CA VAL A 161 -13.17 7.02 -2.76
C VAL A 161 -12.80 7.70 -4.07
N ILE A 162 -13.82 8.07 -4.86
CA ILE A 162 -13.61 8.91 -6.03
C ILE A 162 -13.22 10.34 -5.63
N LEU A 163 -12.24 10.92 -6.32
CA LEU A 163 -11.79 12.29 -6.08
C LEU A 163 -12.41 13.25 -7.11
N PRO A 164 -12.61 14.54 -6.77
CA PRO A 164 -12.49 15.15 -5.44
C PRO A 164 -13.59 14.70 -4.47
N VAL A 165 -13.41 14.94 -3.16
CA VAL A 165 -14.36 14.52 -2.11
C VAL A 165 -15.81 15.01 -2.34
N LEU A 166 -16.00 16.17 -2.99
CA LEU A 166 -17.34 16.64 -3.37
C LEU A 166 -18.07 15.68 -4.31
N ASN A 167 -17.36 15.04 -5.24
CA ASN A 167 -17.95 14.06 -6.15
C ASN A 167 -18.37 12.81 -5.39
N ALA A 168 -17.54 12.33 -4.46
CA ALA A 168 -17.90 11.19 -3.62
C ALA A 168 -19.17 11.44 -2.79
N ARG A 169 -19.34 12.66 -2.23
CA ARG A 169 -20.55 13.02 -1.45
C ARG A 169 -21.84 12.94 -2.26
N ASN A 170 -21.76 13.21 -3.56
CA ASN A 170 -22.92 13.14 -4.46
C ASN A 170 -23.16 11.75 -5.05
N ASN A 171 -22.23 10.80 -4.85
CA ASN A 171 -22.25 9.45 -5.41
C ASN A 171 -21.84 8.43 -4.33
N LEU A 172 -22.59 8.37 -3.22
CA LEU A 172 -22.24 7.54 -2.05
C LEU A 172 -22.12 6.05 -2.39
N ASP A 173 -22.88 5.57 -3.37
CA ASP A 173 -22.86 4.21 -3.91
C ASP A 173 -21.54 3.83 -4.59
N SER A 174 -20.77 4.82 -5.06
CA SER A 174 -19.43 4.61 -5.60
C SER A 174 -18.36 4.32 -4.54
N ILE A 175 -18.64 4.65 -3.27
CA ILE A 175 -17.70 4.48 -2.16
C ILE A 175 -17.71 3.02 -1.71
N LYS A 176 -16.51 2.45 -1.61
CA LYS A 176 -16.31 1.08 -1.12
C LYS A 176 -15.31 1.09 0.02
N TRP A 177 -15.41 0.13 0.93
CA TRP A 177 -14.32 -0.19 1.83
C TRP A 177 -13.73 -1.52 1.42
N ARG A 178 -12.42 -1.52 1.31
CA ARG A 178 -11.66 -2.67 0.84
C ARG A 178 -10.77 -3.18 1.94
N ILE A 179 -10.57 -4.48 1.92
CA ILE A 179 -9.61 -5.16 2.77
C ILE A 179 -8.61 -5.92 1.89
N CYS A 180 -7.32 -5.81 2.21
CA CYS A 180 -6.30 -6.62 1.57
C CYS A 180 -5.22 -7.04 2.56
N ASP A 181 -4.73 -8.26 2.37
CA ASP A 181 -3.43 -8.65 2.90
C ASP A 181 -2.35 -8.01 2.03
N ILE A 182 -1.38 -7.34 2.64
CA ILE A 182 -0.27 -6.70 1.93
C ILE A 182 0.65 -7.70 1.22
N SER A 183 0.61 -8.98 1.61
CA SER A 183 1.32 -10.07 0.93
C SER A 183 0.59 -10.56 -0.33
N SER A 184 -0.64 -10.12 -0.55
CA SER A 184 -1.44 -10.54 -1.70
C SER A 184 -0.97 -9.87 -2.99
N TYR A 185 -1.01 -10.65 -4.08
CA TYR A 185 -0.79 -10.13 -5.44
C TYR A 185 -2.12 -9.81 -6.14
N GLU A 186 -3.25 -10.16 -5.52
CA GLU A 186 -4.60 -9.96 -6.02
C GLU A 186 -5.14 -8.59 -5.62
N MET A 187 -6.19 -8.16 -6.31
CA MET A 187 -6.90 -6.92 -5.97
C MET A 187 -7.56 -7.02 -4.58
N ALA A 188 -7.58 -5.90 -3.85
CA ALA A 188 -8.22 -5.81 -2.55
C ALA A 188 -9.73 -6.13 -2.62
N HIS A 189 -10.19 -7.00 -1.72
CA HIS A 189 -11.56 -7.45 -1.63
C HIS A 189 -12.47 -6.31 -1.15
N VAL A 190 -13.69 -6.22 -1.68
CA VAL A 190 -14.70 -5.26 -1.19
C VAL A 190 -15.34 -5.85 0.05
N ALA A 191 -15.06 -5.28 1.22
CA ALA A 191 -15.59 -5.73 2.51
C ALA A 191 -16.91 -5.02 2.88
N LEU A 192 -17.11 -3.79 2.41
CA LEU A 192 -18.35 -3.04 2.60
C LEU A 192 -18.62 -2.17 1.37
N GLU A 193 -19.85 -2.19 0.88
CA GLU A 193 -20.36 -1.34 -0.19
C GLU A 193 -21.86 -1.08 0.00
N ASN A 194 -22.43 -0.17 -0.79
CA ASN A 194 -23.85 0.19 -0.75
C ASN A 194 -24.33 0.74 0.61
N LEU A 195 -23.46 1.43 1.34
CA LEU A 195 -23.85 2.11 2.57
C LEU A 195 -24.76 3.31 2.22
N PRO A 196 -26.01 3.37 2.71
CA PRO A 196 -26.95 4.44 2.35
C PRO A 196 -26.65 5.78 3.05
N VAL A 197 -25.69 5.78 3.97
CA VAL A 197 -25.23 6.93 4.74
C VAL A 197 -23.73 7.10 4.55
N CYS A 198 -23.20 8.27 4.91
CA CYS A 198 -21.75 8.48 4.90
C CYS A 198 -21.09 7.63 6.00
N GLY A 199 -20.07 6.84 5.63
CA GLY A 199 -19.18 6.17 6.56
C GLY A 199 -17.82 6.88 6.56
N ASN A 200 -17.31 7.21 7.76
CA ASN A 200 -16.09 7.99 7.89
C ASN A 200 -14.99 7.19 8.59
N CYS A 201 -14.54 7.67 9.75
CA CYS A 201 -13.43 7.08 10.47
C CYS A 201 -13.86 5.73 11.00
N HIS A 202 -12.91 4.81 11.00
CA HIS A 202 -13.16 3.43 11.40
C HIS A 202 -11.90 2.85 12.01
N SER A 203 -12.10 1.82 12.83
CA SER A 203 -11.04 1.18 13.58
C SER A 203 -11.45 -0.24 13.96
N PHE A 204 -10.46 -1.06 14.26
CA PHE A 204 -10.65 -2.40 14.79
C PHE A 204 -10.01 -2.51 16.17
N SER A 205 -10.51 -3.44 16.99
CA SER A 205 -9.75 -3.97 18.13
C SER A 205 -8.44 -4.62 17.65
N MET A 206 -7.50 -4.84 18.55
CA MET A 206 -6.17 -5.39 18.22
C MET A 206 -6.25 -6.78 17.58
N ASP A 207 -7.23 -7.59 17.98
CA ASP A 207 -7.50 -8.91 17.43
C ASP A 207 -8.46 -8.90 16.23
N GLY A 208 -8.92 -7.72 15.81
CA GLY A 208 -9.87 -7.57 14.69
C GLY A 208 -11.29 -8.05 14.99
N SER A 209 -11.60 -8.44 16.24
CA SER A 209 -12.91 -9.01 16.60
C SER A 209 -14.00 -7.95 16.77
N THR A 210 -13.64 -6.69 17.00
CA THR A 210 -14.58 -5.57 17.09
C THR A 210 -14.25 -4.54 16.02
N PHE A 211 -15.26 -4.18 15.23
CA PHE A 211 -15.22 -3.09 14.27
C PHE A 211 -16.02 -1.90 14.82
N GLY A 212 -15.52 -0.69 14.62
CA GLY A 212 -16.32 0.52 14.86
C GLY A 212 -16.11 1.56 13.78
N MET A 213 -17.16 2.31 13.47
CA MET A 213 -17.18 3.28 12.39
C MET A 213 -18.14 4.45 12.65
N ASP A 214 -17.68 5.66 12.35
CA ASP A 214 -18.53 6.86 12.30
C ASP A 214 -19.52 6.71 11.14
N VAL A 215 -20.82 6.79 11.44
CA VAL A 215 -21.91 6.62 10.48
C VAL A 215 -22.89 7.78 10.64
N ASP A 216 -23.11 8.57 9.58
CA ASP A 216 -24.04 9.71 9.60
C ASP A 216 -25.51 9.24 9.55
N ALA A 217 -25.93 8.45 10.53
CA ALA A 217 -27.23 7.77 10.57
C ALA A 217 -28.32 8.62 11.22
N SER A 218 -29.57 8.49 10.73
CA SER A 218 -30.75 9.13 11.34
C SER A 218 -30.65 10.66 11.54
N MET A 219 -29.95 11.35 10.64
CA MET A 219 -29.63 12.80 10.74
C MET A 219 -28.75 13.17 11.94
N ASP A 220 -28.14 12.19 12.60
CA ASP A 220 -27.16 12.36 13.67
C ASP A 220 -25.76 12.12 13.12
N LYS A 221 -24.92 13.14 13.16
CA LYS A 221 -23.51 13.00 12.75
C LYS A 221 -22.65 12.41 13.87
N GLY A 222 -23.12 12.45 15.11
CA GLY A 222 -22.47 11.80 16.25
C GLY A 222 -22.81 10.32 16.36
N ALA A 223 -23.47 9.72 15.36
CA ALA A 223 -23.80 8.32 15.35
C ALA A 223 -22.55 7.45 15.04
N TYR A 224 -22.36 6.43 15.85
CA TYR A 224 -21.20 5.54 15.80
C TYR A 224 -21.67 4.10 15.91
N THR A 225 -21.29 3.27 14.95
CA THR A 225 -21.58 1.83 15.01
C THR A 225 -20.42 1.09 15.65
N ILE A 226 -20.73 0.12 16.52
CA ILE A 226 -19.74 -0.80 17.10
C ILE A 226 -20.31 -2.21 17.01
N LEU A 227 -19.55 -3.09 16.37
CA LEU A 227 -20.01 -4.41 15.95
C LEU A 227 -18.94 -5.44 16.26
N ASP A 228 -19.38 -6.65 16.59
CA ASP A 228 -18.49 -7.80 16.56
C ASP A 228 -18.33 -8.22 15.08
N ASN A 229 -17.10 -8.56 14.69
CA ASN A 229 -16.75 -8.85 13.32
C ASN A 229 -17.04 -10.32 13.00
N ASP A 230 -18.19 -10.58 12.39
CA ASP A 230 -18.61 -11.89 11.90
C ASP A 230 -18.43 -12.01 10.37
N GLU A 231 -18.66 -13.20 9.79
CA GLU A 231 -18.57 -13.44 8.33
C GLU A 231 -19.48 -12.49 7.53
N GLU A 232 -20.68 -12.20 8.04
CA GLU A 232 -21.61 -11.25 7.46
C GLU A 232 -22.25 -10.42 8.59
N VAL A 233 -22.13 -9.09 8.49
CA VAL A 233 -22.67 -8.17 9.48
C VAL A 233 -23.56 -7.15 8.79
N VAL A 234 -24.81 -7.07 9.22
CA VAL A 234 -25.73 -5.99 8.85
C VAL A 234 -25.67 -4.90 9.93
N ILE A 235 -25.42 -3.66 9.49
CA ILE A 235 -25.50 -2.48 10.36
C ILE A 235 -26.97 -2.09 10.51
N THR A 236 -27.51 -2.31 11.70
CA THR A 236 -28.89 -1.98 12.08
C THR A 236 -28.90 -0.90 13.15
N ASN A 237 -30.02 -0.18 13.30
CA ASN A 237 -30.11 0.96 14.22
C ASN A 237 -29.85 0.61 15.69
N ASP A 238 -30.13 -0.62 16.11
CA ASP A 238 -29.84 -1.13 17.47
C ASP A 238 -28.33 -1.29 17.74
N LYS A 239 -27.49 -1.24 16.70
CA LYS A 239 -26.04 -1.32 16.80
C LYS A 239 -25.35 0.04 16.62
N ILE A 240 -26.12 1.12 16.77
CA ILE A 240 -25.64 2.49 16.67
C ILE A 240 -25.79 3.14 18.05
N VAL A 241 -24.68 3.67 18.55
CA VAL A 241 -24.66 4.57 19.70
C VAL A 241 -24.53 6.01 19.23
N THR A 242 -24.94 6.97 20.06
CA THR A 242 -24.88 8.39 19.72
C THR A 242 -24.07 9.17 20.75
N TRP A 243 -22.98 9.78 20.28
CA TRP A 243 -22.18 10.70 21.07
C TRP A 243 -22.94 11.99 21.43
N THR A 244 -23.96 12.32 20.63
CA THR A 244 -24.85 13.47 20.89
C THR A 244 -25.55 13.35 22.24
N SER A 245 -25.72 12.13 22.79
CA SER A 245 -26.31 11.90 24.12
C SER A 245 -25.58 12.56 25.29
N ILE A 246 -24.27 12.80 25.16
CA ILE A 246 -23.45 13.43 26.21
C ILE A 246 -22.86 14.77 25.79
N SER A 247 -23.02 15.16 24.53
CA SER A 247 -22.58 16.45 23.98
C SER A 247 -23.52 17.59 24.41
N LYS A 248 -23.00 18.81 24.52
CA LYS A 248 -23.79 20.03 24.82
C LYS A 248 -24.55 20.50 23.58
N ASP A 249 -23.94 20.33 22.41
CA ASP A 249 -24.48 20.65 21.09
C ASP A 249 -24.51 19.38 20.22
N PRO A 250 -25.31 19.30 19.13
CA PRO A 250 -25.20 18.23 18.15
C PRO A 250 -23.75 18.07 17.68
N CYS A 251 -23.13 16.92 17.98
CA CYS A 251 -21.71 16.69 17.67
C CYS A 251 -21.54 15.98 16.33
N LEU A 252 -20.34 16.12 15.75
CA LEU A 252 -19.93 15.32 14.59
C LEU A 252 -19.32 13.98 15.00
N GLY A 253 -18.91 13.80 16.27
CA GLY A 253 -18.25 12.57 16.72
C GLY A 253 -16.96 12.32 15.94
N LEU A 254 -16.00 13.24 16.02
CA LEU A 254 -14.85 13.22 15.12
C LEU A 254 -13.79 12.20 15.51
N LEU A 255 -13.40 11.38 14.52
CA LEU A 255 -12.24 10.49 14.56
C LEU A 255 -12.39 9.41 15.64
N SER A 256 -13.59 8.82 15.76
CA SER A 256 -13.87 7.82 16.79
C SER A 256 -13.05 6.54 16.60
N LYS A 257 -12.64 5.91 17.71
CA LYS A 257 -11.86 4.66 17.70
C LYS A 257 -12.29 3.68 18.80
N VAL A 258 -12.43 2.42 18.41
CA VAL A 258 -12.52 1.27 19.33
C VAL A 258 -11.15 1.04 19.98
N SER A 259 -11.17 0.67 21.25
CA SER A 259 -9.99 0.29 22.03
C SER A 259 -9.39 -1.06 21.60
N PRO A 260 -8.10 -1.31 21.88
CA PRO A 260 -7.44 -2.58 21.53
C PRO A 260 -8.16 -3.83 22.02
N ASN A 261 -8.81 -3.77 23.19
CA ASN A 261 -9.56 -4.90 23.77
C ASN A 261 -11.05 -4.91 23.40
N GLY A 262 -11.49 -4.01 22.52
CA GLY A 262 -12.87 -3.89 22.07
C GLY A 262 -13.83 -3.27 23.09
N ARG A 263 -13.53 -3.20 24.38
CA ARG A 263 -14.50 -2.80 25.43
C ARG A 263 -14.90 -1.34 25.35
N TYR A 264 -13.96 -0.46 25.06
CA TYR A 264 -14.18 0.98 25.03
C TYR A 264 -14.20 1.52 23.60
N ALA A 265 -14.90 2.63 23.39
CA ALA A 265 -14.70 3.52 22.26
C ALA A 265 -14.38 4.93 22.75
N ILE A 266 -13.64 5.70 21.96
CA ILE A 266 -13.26 7.08 22.26
C ILE A 266 -13.60 7.96 21.06
N THR A 267 -13.99 9.21 21.28
CA THR A 267 -14.25 10.18 20.22
C THR A 267 -13.94 11.61 20.65
N THR A 268 -14.00 12.53 19.69
CA THR A 268 -14.10 13.96 19.96
C THR A 268 -15.57 14.39 19.94
N ILE A 269 -16.06 14.99 21.03
CA ILE A 269 -17.40 15.58 21.17
C ILE A 269 -17.31 17.10 21.34
N ASP A 270 -18.47 17.77 21.40
CA ASP A 270 -18.57 19.24 21.51
C ASP A 270 -17.70 19.95 20.47
N ASP A 271 -17.59 19.31 19.30
CA ASP A 271 -16.61 19.65 18.29
C ASP A 271 -17.12 20.75 17.36
N ASN A 272 -16.18 21.55 16.89
CA ASN A 272 -16.43 22.52 15.83
C ASN A 272 -15.22 22.52 14.91
N SER A 273 -15.44 22.55 13.61
CA SER A 273 -14.37 22.43 12.61
C SER A 273 -14.58 23.37 11.43
N VAL A 274 -13.46 23.83 10.89
CA VAL A 274 -13.42 24.45 9.57
C VAL A 274 -13.35 23.33 8.55
N LEU A 275 -14.34 23.25 7.67
CA LEU A 275 -14.40 22.28 6.59
C LEU A 275 -14.66 23.01 5.27
N VAL A 276 -13.64 23.09 4.42
CA VAL A 276 -13.72 23.70 3.10
C VAL A 276 -13.42 22.63 2.06
N ASN A 277 -14.30 22.45 1.09
CA ASN A 277 -14.04 21.54 -0.02
C ASN A 277 -13.59 22.34 -1.25
N HIS A 278 -12.73 21.74 -2.04
CA HIS A 278 -12.23 22.28 -3.30
C HIS A 278 -12.48 21.28 -4.43
N ASP A 279 -12.73 21.81 -5.63
CA ASP A 279 -12.86 21.03 -6.86
C ASP A 279 -11.47 20.77 -7.48
N ASP A 280 -10.57 20.23 -6.67
CA ASP A 280 -9.20 19.88 -7.05
C ASP A 280 -8.94 18.43 -6.57
N PRO A 281 -8.62 17.48 -7.45
CA PRO A 281 -8.42 16.09 -7.05
C PRO A 281 -7.19 15.88 -6.15
N MET A 282 -6.17 16.74 -6.23
CA MET A 282 -4.97 16.66 -5.39
C MET A 282 -5.20 17.27 -4.00
N TYR A 283 -5.99 18.34 -3.92
CA TYR A 283 -6.27 19.07 -2.68
C TYR A 283 -7.76 19.34 -2.51
N SER A 284 -8.56 18.28 -2.38
CA SER A 284 -10.03 18.38 -2.45
C SER A 284 -10.73 18.80 -1.14
N GLN A 285 -10.02 18.82 -0.01
CA GLN A 285 -10.61 19.13 1.29
C GLN A 285 -9.59 19.71 2.27
N PHE A 286 -9.98 20.80 2.93
CA PHE A 286 -9.33 21.38 4.09
C PHE A 286 -10.21 21.13 5.31
N PHE A 287 -9.64 20.49 6.34
CA PHE A 287 -10.32 20.18 7.58
C PHE A 287 -9.44 20.53 8.79
N PHE A 288 -9.96 21.34 9.71
CA PHE A 288 -9.25 21.72 10.93
C PHE A 288 -10.21 21.90 12.11
N PRO A 289 -10.08 21.13 13.20
CA PRO A 289 -10.90 21.28 14.40
C PRO A 289 -10.48 22.53 15.19
N ILE A 290 -11.46 23.35 15.58
CA ILE A 290 -11.27 24.58 16.37
C ILE A 290 -11.81 24.46 17.80
N ARG A 291 -12.61 23.43 18.09
CA ARG A 291 -13.08 23.07 19.42
C ARG A 291 -13.26 21.55 19.47
N GLY A 292 -13.05 20.95 20.64
CA GLY A 292 -13.35 19.55 20.90
C GLY A 292 -12.96 19.13 22.31
N GLU A 293 -13.78 18.28 22.91
CA GLU A 293 -13.53 17.56 24.16
C GLU A 293 -13.46 16.06 23.85
N VAL A 294 -12.74 15.27 24.64
CA VAL A 294 -12.68 13.81 24.45
C VAL A 294 -13.70 13.12 25.34
N ALA A 295 -14.42 12.15 24.78
CA ALA A 295 -15.33 11.29 25.52
C ALA A 295 -15.04 9.81 25.28
N VAL A 296 -15.41 9.00 26.26
CA VAL A 296 -15.25 7.55 26.27
C VAL A 296 -16.61 6.90 26.43
N TYR A 297 -16.85 5.83 25.67
CA TYR A 297 -17.95 4.90 25.84
C TYR A 297 -17.42 3.58 26.39
N ASP A 298 -17.94 3.12 27.52
CA ASP A 298 -17.72 1.77 28.05
C ASP A 298 -18.89 0.87 27.65
N ARG A 299 -18.66 -0.05 26.70
CA ARG A 299 -19.69 -0.97 26.18
C ARG A 299 -20.22 -1.94 27.22
N VAL A 300 -19.40 -2.30 28.22
CA VAL A 300 -19.79 -3.30 29.22
C VAL A 300 -20.73 -2.70 30.25
N LEU A 301 -20.45 -1.46 30.67
CA LEU A 301 -21.31 -0.73 31.61
C LEU A 301 -22.43 0.02 30.92
N ASP A 302 -22.38 0.14 29.59
CA ASP A 302 -23.25 0.96 28.76
C ASP A 302 -23.32 2.41 29.25
N THR A 303 -22.13 3.02 29.43
CA THR A 303 -22.03 4.39 29.93
C THR A 303 -21.05 5.20 29.10
N MET A 304 -21.43 6.46 28.83
CA MET A 304 -20.58 7.44 28.19
C MET A 304 -20.18 8.52 29.19
N TYR A 305 -18.92 8.95 29.15
CA TYR A 305 -18.41 10.00 30.02
C TYR A 305 -17.30 10.82 29.34
N ARG A 306 -17.17 12.07 29.73
CA ARG A 306 -16.06 12.94 29.32
C ARG A 306 -14.77 12.47 29.97
N LEU A 307 -13.68 12.40 29.20
CA LEU A 307 -12.38 11.98 29.69
C LEU A 307 -11.77 13.07 30.57
N PRO A 308 -11.52 12.82 31.87
CA PRO A 308 -10.93 13.82 32.75
C PRO A 308 -9.57 14.30 32.24
N GLY A 309 -9.37 15.63 32.21
CA GLY A 309 -8.15 16.26 31.69
C GLY A 309 -8.15 16.50 30.18
N ALA A 310 -9.08 15.92 29.42
CA ALA A 310 -9.28 16.16 27.99
C ALA A 310 -10.66 16.74 27.68
N SER A 311 -11.30 17.36 28.68
CA SER A 311 -12.62 18.00 28.59
C SER A 311 -12.56 19.48 29.00
N ASP A 312 -11.39 20.10 28.87
CA ASP A 312 -11.17 21.50 29.20
C ASP A 312 -11.52 22.39 27.98
N PRO A 313 -12.51 23.28 28.07
CA PRO A 313 -12.95 24.11 26.95
C PRO A 313 -11.92 25.17 26.52
N GLU A 314 -10.85 25.42 27.28
CA GLU A 314 -9.76 26.31 26.86
C GLU A 314 -8.87 25.68 25.77
N TRP A 315 -8.97 24.36 25.57
CA TRP A 315 -8.17 23.61 24.61
C TRP A 315 -9.05 22.94 23.55
N CYS A 316 -8.50 22.76 22.36
CA CYS A 316 -9.11 21.94 21.31
C CYS A 316 -8.47 20.55 21.36
N GLN A 317 -9.19 19.57 21.91
CA GLN A 317 -8.79 18.17 21.87
C GLN A 317 -9.41 17.50 20.64
N SER A 318 -8.62 16.74 19.88
CA SER A 318 -9.11 16.00 18.72
C SER A 318 -8.19 14.83 18.39
N ASN A 319 -8.64 13.93 17.53
CA ASN A 319 -7.92 12.72 17.10
C ASN A 319 -7.44 11.86 18.28
N PRO A 320 -8.34 11.45 19.19
CA PRO A 320 -7.95 10.58 20.30
C PRO A 320 -7.43 9.24 19.78
N ASN A 321 -6.41 8.70 20.46
CA ASN A 321 -5.79 7.43 20.11
C ASN A 321 -5.56 6.59 21.36
N TRP A 322 -5.66 5.27 21.18
CA TRP A 322 -5.36 4.30 22.22
C TRP A 322 -3.87 3.93 22.20
N SER A 323 -3.28 3.72 23.37
CA SER A 323 -2.06 2.93 23.47
C SER A 323 -2.37 1.46 23.17
N PRO A 324 -1.41 0.68 22.63
CA PRO A 324 -1.56 -0.76 22.42
C PRO A 324 -2.04 -1.51 23.68
#